data_AF-A0A7Y3X9P5-F1
#
_entry.id   AF-A0A7Y3X9P5-F1
#
_cell.length_a   1.000
_cell.length_b   1.000
_cell.length_c   1.000
_cell.angle_alpha   90.00
_cell.angle_beta   90.00
_cell.angle_gamma   90.00
#
_symmetry.space_group_name_H-M   'P 1'
#
loop_
_entity.id
_entity.type
_entity.pdbx_description
1 polymer ?
#
loop_
_entity_poly.entity_id
_entity_poly.type
_entity_poly.pdbx_seq_one_letter_code
_entity_poly.pdbx_strand_id
1 'polypeptide(L)'
;MVFIDETGIHLGMTRLYGRAPIGERLYDSEAPGDQGKNISLIGGMSIDGLIATMSLVGSVNTEVFLFYIQEILIPQLWIGAIIVMDNLPVHHAVVVREAIEAVGAKVVFLPPYSGFLSDEVRAE
;
A
#
# COMPACT_ATOMS: atom_id res chain seq x y z
N MET A 1 -12.01 7.61 10.73
CA MET A 1 -11.17 6.39 10.78
C MET A 1 -10.40 6.35 9.49
N VAL A 2 -9.13 5.95 9.54
CA VAL A 2 -8.22 5.91 8.40
C VAL A 2 -7.52 4.55 8.42
N PHE A 3 -7.60 3.80 7.34
CA PHE A 3 -6.86 2.56 7.13
C PHE A 3 -5.60 2.86 6.33
N ILE A 4 -4.49 2.26 6.72
CA ILE A 4 -3.23 2.36 5.98
C ILE A 4 -2.83 0.96 5.53
N ASP A 5 -2.51 0.85 4.25
CA ASP A 5 -2.00 -0.38 3.66
C ASP A 5 -0.92 -0.08 2.61
N GLU A 6 -0.10 -1.09 2.32
CA GLU A 6 0.91 -1.07 1.27
C GLU A 6 0.56 -2.09 0.17
N THR A 7 0.62 -1.65 -1.08
CA THR A 7 0.49 -2.54 -2.24
C THR A 7 1.67 -2.42 -3.19
N GLY A 8 2.15 -3.57 -3.65
CA GLY A 8 3.26 -3.67 -4.60
C GLY A 8 2.77 -3.89 -6.03
N ILE A 9 3.17 -3.01 -6.95
CA ILE A 9 2.84 -3.08 -8.38
C ILE A 9 4.11 -3.49 -9.14
N HIS A 10 4.09 -4.69 -9.73
CA HIS A 10 5.18 -5.17 -10.57
C HIS A 10 4.96 -4.78 -12.03
N LEU A 11 5.79 -3.86 -12.55
CA LEU A 11 5.70 -3.35 -13.92
C LEU A 11 6.15 -4.35 -14.99
N GLY A 12 6.74 -5.48 -14.59
CA GLY A 12 7.09 -6.58 -15.50
C GLY A 12 5.94 -7.54 -15.79
N MET A 13 4.78 -7.35 -15.13
CA MET A 13 3.64 -8.24 -15.35
C MET A 13 3.04 -8.01 -16.74
N THR A 14 3.03 -9.08 -17.53
CA THR A 14 2.24 -9.18 -18.75
C THR A 14 1.20 -10.28 -18.62
N ARG A 15 0.17 -10.23 -19.47
CA ARG A 15 -0.81 -11.31 -19.56
C ARG A 15 -0.13 -12.61 -19.97
N LEU A 16 -0.46 -13.71 -19.28
CA LEU A 16 0.02 -15.04 -19.66
C LEU A 16 -0.73 -15.63 -20.85
N TYR A 17 -1.95 -15.15 -21.09
CA TYR A 17 -2.84 -15.65 -22.14
C TYR A 17 -3.49 -14.50 -22.91
N GLY A 18 -3.75 -14.75 -24.18
CA GLY A 18 -4.57 -13.88 -25.02
C GLY A 18 -5.30 -14.69 -26.08
N ARG A 19 -6.15 -14.03 -26.87
CA ARG A 19 -6.97 -14.68 -27.90
C ARG A 19 -6.58 -14.16 -29.28
N ALA A 20 -6.52 -15.07 -30.25
CA ALA A 20 -6.33 -14.78 -31.66
C ALA A 20 -7.34 -15.59 -32.49
N PRO A 21 -7.61 -15.19 -33.76
CA PRO A 21 -8.40 -16.00 -34.68
C PRO A 21 -7.85 -17.42 -34.83
N ILE A 22 -8.73 -18.35 -35.21
CA ILE A 22 -8.36 -19.76 -35.41
C ILE A 22 -7.31 -19.87 -36.52
N GLY A 23 -6.19 -20.51 -36.22
CA GLY A 23 -5.07 -20.68 -37.16
C GLY A 23 -3.99 -19.58 -37.06
N GLU A 24 -4.21 -18.54 -36.26
CA GLU A 24 -3.25 -17.46 -36.07
C GLU A 24 -2.51 -17.57 -34.74
N ARG A 25 -1.20 -17.28 -34.77
CA ARG A 25 -0.40 -17.18 -33.55
C ARG A 25 -0.52 -15.78 -32.97
N LEU A 26 -0.88 -15.70 -31.69
CA LEU A 26 -0.80 -14.46 -30.94
C LEU A 26 0.66 -14.13 -30.63
N TYR A 27 1.09 -12.93 -31.00
CA TYR A 27 2.36 -12.35 -30.59
C TYR A 27 2.08 -11.20 -29.63
N ASP A 28 2.79 -11.18 -28.51
CA ASP A 28 2.76 -10.04 -27.60
C ASP A 28 4.02 -9.20 -27.83
N SER A 29 3.85 -8.09 -28.57
CA SER A 29 4.93 -7.16 -28.90
C SER A 29 5.20 -6.15 -27.78
N GLU A 30 4.32 -6.07 -26.79
CA GLU A 30 4.35 -5.07 -25.71
C GLU A 30 4.85 -5.67 -24.37
N ALA A 31 5.18 -6.97 -24.35
CA ALA A 31 5.75 -7.59 -23.16
C ALA A 31 7.08 -6.91 -22.79
N PRO A 32 7.25 -6.43 -21.54
CA PRO A 32 8.50 -5.83 -21.09
C PRO A 32 9.67 -6.79 -21.31
N GLY A 33 10.72 -6.31 -22.00
CA GLY A 33 11.91 -7.10 -22.28
C GLY A 33 12.91 -7.18 -21.11
N ASP A 34 12.68 -6.41 -20.04
CA ASP A 34 13.44 -6.46 -18.80
C ASP A 34 12.64 -7.17 -17.69
N GLN A 35 13.25 -7.35 -16.51
CA GLN A 35 12.58 -8.00 -15.36
C GLN A 35 11.47 -7.15 -14.73
N GLY A 36 11.17 -5.94 -15.25
CA GLY A 36 10.24 -5.00 -14.65
C GLY A 36 10.74 -4.38 -13.35
N LYS A 37 10.22 -3.20 -13.01
CA LYS A 37 10.46 -2.54 -11.72
C LYS A 37 9.29 -2.79 -10.78
N ASN A 38 9.56 -2.85 -9.48
CA ASN A 38 8.54 -2.82 -8.45
C ASN A 38 8.26 -1.38 -8.07
N ILE A 39 6.99 -1.00 -8.02
CA ILE A 39 6.51 0.23 -7.40
C ILE A 39 5.75 -0.17 -6.14
N SER A 40 6.18 0.32 -4.98
CA SER A 40 5.35 0.26 -3.77
C SER A 40 4.47 1.50 -3.70
N LEU A 41 3.20 1.30 -3.37
CA LEU A 41 2.21 2.33 -3.10
C LEU A 41 1.75 2.19 -1.65
N ILE A 42 1.86 3.26 -0.88
CA ILE A 42 1.28 3.36 0.46
C ILE A 42 0.02 4.23 0.35
N GLY A 43 -1.11 3.71 0.81
CA GLY A 43 -2.40 4.37 0.77
C GLY A 43 -3.00 4.54 2.16
N GLY A 44 -3.54 5.72 2.44
CA GLY A 44 -4.34 6.07 3.60
C GLY A 44 -5.77 6.35 3.14
N MET A 45 -6.71 5.48 3.52
CA MET A 45 -8.10 5.55 3.10
C MET A 45 -9.02 5.82 4.29
N SER A 46 -9.85 6.86 4.15
CA SER A 46 -10.97 7.17 5.03
C SER A 46 -12.28 6.70 4.39
N ILE A 47 -13.39 6.81 5.11
CA ILE A 47 -14.73 6.53 4.57
C ILE A 47 -15.10 7.46 3.39
N ASP A 48 -14.50 8.65 3.34
CA ASP A 48 -14.72 9.64 2.29
C ASP A 48 -13.79 9.43 1.08
N GLY A 49 -12.87 8.46 1.17
CA GLY A 49 -11.95 8.09 0.09
C GLY A 49 -10.47 8.11 0.49
N LEU A 50 -9.60 8.08 -0.52
CA LEU A 50 -8.15 8.18 -0.33
C LEU A 50 -7.78 9.60 0.10
N ILE A 51 -7.09 9.72 1.24
CA ILE A 51 -6.68 11.01 1.82
C ILE A 51 -5.16 11.21 1.79
N ALA A 52 -4.39 10.13 1.77
CA ALA A 52 -2.94 10.16 1.74
C ALA A 52 -2.43 9.05 0.82
N THR A 53 -1.56 9.36 -0.13
CA THR A 53 -1.00 8.36 -1.05
C THR A 53 0.43 8.70 -1.39
N MET A 54 1.31 7.71 -1.39
CA MET A 54 2.70 7.85 -1.83
C MET A 54 3.14 6.62 -2.62
N SER A 55 3.70 6.85 -3.80
CA SER A 55 4.30 5.79 -4.61
C SER A 55 5.81 5.97 -4.70
N LEU A 56 6.57 4.88 -4.61
CA LEU A 56 8.02 4.87 -4.82
C LEU A 56 8.44 3.65 -5.63
N VAL A 57 9.58 3.77 -6.32
CA VAL A 57 10.21 2.64 -7.00
C VAL A 57 11.06 1.87 -5.99
N GLY A 58 10.81 0.57 -5.85
CA GLY A 58 11.49 -0.28 -4.87
C GLY A 58 10.62 -0.60 -3.65
N SER A 59 11.25 -1.17 -2.61
CA SER A 59 10.59 -1.58 -1.37
C SER A 59 10.42 -0.41 -0.41
N VAL A 60 9.33 -0.41 0.34
CA VAL A 60 9.20 0.44 1.54
C VAL A 60 10.13 -0.08 2.63
N ASN A 61 10.84 0.84 3.27
CA ASN A 61 11.60 0.59 4.49
C ASN A 61 11.08 1.51 5.61
N THR A 62 11.61 1.36 6.83
CA THR A 62 11.16 2.14 7.99
C THR A 62 11.33 3.65 7.80
N GLU A 63 12.39 4.12 7.14
CA GLU A 63 12.64 5.55 6.92
C GLU A 63 11.62 6.16 5.95
N VAL A 64 11.35 5.47 4.84
CA VAL A 64 10.33 5.85 3.86
C VAL A 64 8.94 5.87 4.49
N PHE A 65 8.64 4.86 5.33
CA PHE A 65 7.37 4.80 6.03
C PHE A 65 7.21 5.96 7.04
N LEU A 66 8.26 6.27 7.82
CA LEU A 66 8.26 7.41 8.73
C LEU A 66 8.04 8.73 7.99
N PHE A 67 8.69 8.92 6.85
CA PHE A 67 8.47 10.09 6.00
C PHE A 67 7.02 10.19 5.54
N TYR A 68 6.43 9.09 5.06
CA TYR A 68 5.01 9.05 4.69
C TYR A 68 4.10 9.48 5.85
N ILE A 69 4.34 8.96 7.05
CA ILE A 69 3.55 9.32 8.23
C ILE A 69 3.66 10.82 8.53
N GLN A 70 4.88 11.35 8.58
CA GLN A 70 5.14 12.73 9.01
C GLN A 70 4.68 13.76 7.97
N GLU A 71 5.03 13.55 6.71
CA GLU A 71 4.90 14.57 5.67
C GLU A 71 3.60 14.45 4.88
N ILE A 72 2.99 13.25 4.84
CA ILE A 72 1.84 12.99 3.97
C ILE A 72 0.59 12.67 4.79
N LEU A 73 0.69 11.73 5.73
CA LEU A 73 -0.47 11.31 6.51
C LEU A 73 -0.89 12.34 7.56
N ILE A 74 0.02 12.73 8.45
CA ILE A 74 -0.27 13.60 9.60
C ILE A 74 -0.98 14.90 9.20
N PRO A 75 -0.57 15.61 8.12
CA PRO A 75 -1.26 16.82 7.67
C PRO A 75 -2.73 16.63 7.29
N GLN A 76 -3.15 15.39 7.00
CA GLN A 76 -4.53 15.03 6.61
C GLN A 76 -5.36 14.53 7.81
N LEU A 77 -4.75 14.37 8.98
CA LEU A 77 -5.42 13.87 10.17
C LEU A 77 -6.17 14.98 10.92
N TRP A 78 -7.19 14.56 11.66
CA TRP A 78 -7.97 15.40 12.55
C TRP A 78 -7.89 14.87 13.99
N ILE A 79 -8.20 15.75 14.96
CA ILE A 79 -8.23 15.37 16.38
C ILE A 79 -9.27 14.27 16.58
N GLY A 80 -8.87 13.18 17.23
CA GLY A 80 -9.71 12.00 17.45
C GLY A 80 -9.75 11.03 16.28
N ALA A 81 -8.98 11.24 15.21
CA ALA A 81 -8.84 10.26 14.14
C ALA A 81 -8.30 8.93 14.71
N ILE A 82 -8.81 7.82 14.17
CA ILE A 82 -8.34 6.46 14.48
C ILE A 82 -7.64 5.94 13.23
N ILE A 83 -6.36 5.66 13.37
CA ILE A 83 -5.52 5.07 12.34
C ILE A 83 -5.46 3.56 12.61
N VAL A 84 -5.80 2.77 11.59
CA VAL A 84 -5.72 1.32 11.61
C VAL A 84 -4.59 0.90 10.66
N MET A 85 -3.64 0.12 11.17
CA MET A 85 -2.50 -0.40 10.39
C MET A 85 -2.31 -1.89 10.67
N ASP A 86 -1.70 -2.61 9.73
CA ASP A 86 -1.28 -3.98 9.97
C ASP A 86 -0.07 -4.03 10.93
N ASN A 87 0.16 -5.22 11.49
CA ASN A 87 1.14 -5.44 12.57
C ASN A 87 2.53 -5.79 12.04
N LEU A 88 3.01 -5.03 11.04
CA LEU A 88 4.33 -5.24 10.46
C LEU A 88 5.43 -4.57 11.30
N PRO A 89 6.63 -5.17 11.42
CA PRO A 89 7.76 -4.59 12.16
C PRO A 89 8.11 -3.15 11.73
N VAL A 90 7.91 -2.83 10.45
CA VAL A 90 8.13 -1.50 9.87
C VAL A 90 7.18 -0.46 10.48
N HIS A 91 5.99 -0.87 10.90
CA HIS A 91 4.95 -0.02 11.50
C HIS A 91 5.08 0.10 13.03
N HIS A 92 5.90 -0.75 13.66
CA HIS A 92 6.10 -0.77 15.11
C HIS A 92 7.11 0.25 15.64
N ALA A 93 7.57 1.19 14.81
CA ALA A 93 8.39 2.29 15.30
C ALA A 93 7.59 3.08 16.36
N VAL A 94 8.07 3.08 17.60
CA VAL A 94 7.54 3.90 18.71
C VAL A 94 7.32 5.35 18.24
N VAL A 95 8.24 5.85 17.41
CA VAL A 95 8.20 7.15 16.76
C VAL A 95 6.93 7.39 15.92
N VAL A 96 6.42 6.38 15.21
CA VAL A 96 5.17 6.50 14.43
C VAL A 96 3.98 6.74 15.35
N ARG A 97 3.89 5.96 16.43
CA ARG A 97 2.82 6.11 17.41
C ARG A 97 2.87 7.48 18.07
N GLU A 98 4.04 7.91 18.52
CA GLU A 98 4.23 9.20 19.17
C GLU A 98 3.87 10.37 18.24
N ALA A 99 4.29 10.31 16.97
CA ALA A 99 4.00 11.36 15.99
C ALA A 99 2.48 11.50 15.72
N ILE A 100 1.76 10.37 15.62
CA ILE A 100 0.32 10.36 15.39
C ILE A 100 -0.46 10.79 16.65
N GLU A 101 -0.03 10.33 17.84
CA GLU A 101 -0.68 10.70 19.10
C GLU A 101 -0.46 12.18 19.44
N ALA A 102 0.66 12.79 19.01
CA ALA A 102 0.94 14.21 19.19
C ALA A 102 -0.07 15.14 18.50
N VAL A 103 -0.75 14.69 17.43
CA VAL A 103 -1.83 15.44 16.76
C VAL A 103 -3.23 15.10 17.30
N GLY A 104 -3.31 14.35 18.39
CA GLY A 104 -4.56 13.96 19.03
C GLY A 104 -5.29 12.81 18.34
N ALA A 105 -4.61 12.07 17.46
CA ALA A 105 -5.12 10.86 16.84
C ALA A 105 -4.69 9.61 17.62
N LYS A 106 -5.24 8.44 17.27
CA LYS A 106 -4.95 7.17 17.95
C LYS A 106 -4.56 6.09 16.95
N VAL A 107 -3.59 5.26 17.31
CA VAL A 107 -3.13 4.12 16.49
C VAL A 107 -3.65 2.80 17.04
N VAL A 108 -4.28 2.03 16.16
CA VAL A 108 -4.74 0.66 16.39
C VAL A 108 -4.01 -0.27 15.41
N PHE A 109 -3.33 -1.28 15.94
CA PHE A 109 -2.71 -2.33 15.13
C PHE A 109 -3.67 -3.50 15.00
N LEU A 110 -3.81 -4.04 13.79
CA LEU A 110 -4.55 -5.27 13.56
C LEU A 110 -3.83 -6.47 14.20
N PRO A 111 -4.51 -7.56 14.58
CA PRO A 111 -3.83 -8.75 15.07
C PRO A 111 -2.95 -9.37 13.97
N PRO A 112 -1.87 -10.10 14.31
CA PRO A 112 -1.03 -10.79 13.33
C PRO A 112 -1.86 -11.69 12.40
N TYR A 113 -1.52 -11.74 11.10
CA TYR A 113 -2.17 -12.58 10.08
C TYR A 113 -3.66 -12.28 9.83
N SER A 114 -4.11 -11.05 10.09
CA SER A 114 -5.47 -10.59 9.80
C SER A 114 -5.59 -9.93 8.42
N GLY A 115 -4.77 -10.33 7.43
CA GLY A 115 -4.80 -9.75 6.08
C GLY A 115 -6.15 -9.81 5.37
N PHE A 116 -7.09 -10.65 5.85
CA PHE A 116 -8.48 -10.68 5.37
C PHE A 116 -9.35 -9.51 5.88
N LEU A 117 -8.92 -8.80 6.92
CA LEU A 117 -9.58 -7.63 7.49
C LEU A 117 -9.13 -6.32 6.83
N SER A 118 -7.99 -6.33 6.12
CA SER A 118 -7.42 -5.16 5.45
C SER A 118 -7.82 -5.02 3.98
N ASP A 119 -8.08 -6.10 3.23
CA ASP A 119 -8.76 -6.04 1.93
C ASP A 119 -9.20 -7.42 1.37
N GLU A 120 -10.07 -7.35 0.36
CA GLU A 120 -10.81 -8.40 -0.35
C GLU A 120 -10.03 -9.68 -0.73
N VAL A 121 -10.77 -10.79 -0.72
CA VAL A 121 -10.42 -12.17 -1.11
C VAL A 121 -9.33 -12.25 -2.19
N ARG A 122 -8.16 -12.78 -1.82
CA ARG A 122 -7.23 -13.39 -2.79
C ARG A 122 -7.90 -14.64 -3.35
N ALA A 123 -8.51 -14.51 -4.53
CA ALA A 123 -8.96 -15.66 -5.31
C ALA A 123 -7.75 -16.32 -6.01
N GLU A 124 -7.76 -17.64 -5.96
CA GLU A 124 -6.78 -18.61 -6.50
C GLU A 124 -6.44 -18.44 -7.98
#